data_AF-T0ZC64-F1
#
_entry.id   AF-T0ZC64-F1
#
_cell.length_a   1.000
_cell.length_b   1.000
_cell.length_c   1.000
_cell.angle_alpha   90.00
_cell.angle_beta   90.00
_cell.angle_gamma   90.00
#
_symmetry.space_group_name_H-M   'P 1'
#
loop_
_entity.id
_entity.type
_entity.pdbx_description
1 polymer ?
#
loop_
_entity_poly.entity_id
_entity_poly.type
_entity_poly.pdbx_seq_one_letter_code
_entity_poly.pdbx_strand_id
1 'polypeptide(L)'
;TATAALAQCNPLTYLGSYLDACADAGGRPPSGPALARFFPWAAGEADLSVWGLPSPGPAPSSTSHRYCARDFSAADLEVVRRLTTTLPHRSAIAAGLCAELGWRRLDGRPKEMSARVALLRMERDGLITLPPPRNPNGNGHILRYAKPDLKWIKPAPPSLPALGRIELVVVDTPAASRRWRGLIAS
;
A
#
# COMPACT_ATOMS: atom_id res chain seq x y z
N THR A 1 28.51 -0.18 8.54
CA THR A 1 28.14 -1.59 8.84
C THR A 1 28.97 -2.59 8.03
N ALA A 2 30.30 -2.46 8.06
CA ALA A 2 31.24 -3.44 7.47
C ALA A 2 32.16 -4.06 8.54
N THR A 3 32.47 -3.32 9.60
CA THR A 3 33.43 -3.71 10.65
C THR A 3 32.90 -4.71 11.67
N ALA A 4 31.60 -4.70 11.99
CA ALA A 4 30.99 -5.64 12.95
C ALA A 4 30.82 -7.06 12.38
N ALA A 5 30.51 -7.18 11.09
CA ALA A 5 30.40 -8.47 10.41
C ALA A 5 31.76 -9.19 10.30
N LEU A 6 32.87 -8.44 10.21
CA LEU A 6 34.24 -8.97 10.23
C LEU A 6 34.63 -9.59 11.58
N ALA A 7 33.90 -9.27 12.65
CA ALA A 7 34.17 -9.72 14.02
C ALA A 7 33.23 -10.85 14.49
N GLN A 8 32.52 -11.52 13.56
CA GLN A 8 31.52 -12.56 13.86
C GLN A 8 30.38 -12.12 14.81
N CYS A 9 30.18 -10.81 14.98
CA CYS A 9 29.11 -10.24 15.79
C CYS A 9 27.83 -10.07 14.96
N ASN A 10 26.67 -10.15 15.60
CA ASN A 10 25.40 -9.80 14.98
C ASN A 10 25.34 -8.28 14.74
N PRO A 11 25.25 -7.81 13.49
CA PRO A 11 25.33 -6.38 13.19
C PRO A 11 24.13 -5.58 13.74
N LEU A 12 22.97 -6.22 13.95
CA LEU A 12 21.79 -5.55 14.51
C LEU A 12 21.92 -5.36 16.02
N THR A 13 22.39 -6.38 16.73
CA THR A 13 22.60 -6.30 18.18
C THR A 13 23.68 -5.27 18.53
N TYR A 14 24.78 -5.25 17.76
CA TYR A 14 25.81 -4.20 17.85
C TYR A 14 25.23 -2.79 17.65
N LEU A 15 24.43 -2.59 16.59
CA LEU A 15 23.83 -1.29 16.30
C LEU A 15 22.85 -0.86 17.41
N GLY A 16 22.05 -1.79 17.94
CA GLY A 16 21.17 -1.55 19.07
C GLY A 16 21.93 -1.03 20.28
N SER A 17 22.95 -1.76 20.74
CA SER A 17 23.78 -1.33 21.88
C SER A 17 24.49 0.01 21.64
N TYR A 18 24.89 0.31 20.41
CA TYR A 18 25.47 1.60 20.06
C TYR A 18 24.45 2.74 20.15
N LEU A 19 23.22 2.52 19.65
CA LEU A 19 22.14 3.51 19.71
C LEU A 19 21.65 3.74 21.14
N ASP A 20 21.56 2.70 21.96
CA ASP A 20 21.23 2.82 23.39
C ASP A 20 22.26 3.67 24.11
N ALA A 21 23.56 3.44 23.84
CA ALA A 21 24.63 4.27 24.39
C ALA A 21 24.56 5.73 23.93
N CYS A 22 24.13 5.98 22.68
CA CYS A 22 23.86 7.34 22.22
C CYS A 22 22.69 7.96 22.99
N ALA A 23 21.61 7.19 23.23
CA ALA A 23 20.44 7.65 23.96
C ALA A 23 20.78 8.02 25.41
N ASP A 24 21.54 7.17 26.10
CA ASP A 24 22.04 7.42 27.47
C ASP A 24 22.93 8.68 27.54
N ALA A 25 23.64 8.99 26.46
CA ALA A 25 24.46 10.20 26.32
C ALA A 25 23.67 11.42 25.82
N GLY A 26 22.33 11.39 25.86
CA GLY A 26 21.47 12.49 25.43
C GLY A 26 21.44 12.67 23.91
N GLY A 27 21.53 11.57 23.16
CA GLY A 27 21.55 11.55 21.69
C GLY A 27 22.90 11.87 21.05
N ARG A 28 23.96 12.02 21.85
CA ARG A 28 25.31 12.28 21.34
C ARG A 28 26.07 10.98 21.13
N PRO A 29 26.86 10.86 20.06
CA PRO A 29 27.68 9.68 19.86
C PRO A 29 28.72 9.57 20.99
N PRO A 30 28.98 8.35 21.51
CA PRO A 30 30.04 8.14 22.49
C PRO A 30 31.39 8.59 21.91
N SER A 31 32.27 9.11 22.77
CA SER A 31 33.59 9.64 22.39
C SER A 31 34.69 9.10 23.29
N GLY A 32 35.93 9.14 22.82
CA GLY A 32 37.11 8.68 23.58
C GLY A 32 36.97 7.22 24.04
N PRO A 33 37.25 6.91 25.32
CA PRO A 33 37.17 5.55 25.86
C PRO A 33 35.78 4.91 25.72
N ALA A 34 34.70 5.71 25.79
CA ALA A 34 33.34 5.21 25.63
C ALA A 34 33.02 4.77 24.19
N LEU A 35 33.71 5.35 23.21
CA LEU A 35 33.66 4.87 21.82
C LEU A 35 34.53 3.63 21.63
N ALA A 36 35.67 3.56 22.35
CA ALA A 36 36.64 2.48 22.20
C ALA A 36 36.04 1.10 22.46
N ARG A 37 35.09 0.99 23.40
CA ARG A 37 34.37 -0.26 23.67
C ARG A 37 33.63 -0.80 22.46
N PHE A 38 33.26 0.04 21.48
CA PHE A 38 32.53 -0.35 20.26
C PHE A 38 33.45 -0.73 19.08
N PHE A 39 34.77 -0.75 19.27
CA PHE A 39 35.70 -1.23 18.24
C PHE A 39 35.93 -2.74 18.38
N PRO A 40 35.89 -3.51 17.26
CA PRO A 40 36.05 -4.96 17.29
C PRO A 40 37.29 -5.50 18.03
N TRP A 41 38.39 -4.75 18.06
CA TRP A 41 39.65 -5.13 18.70
C TRP A 41 39.82 -4.59 20.13
N ALA A 42 38.88 -3.78 20.62
CA ALA A 42 38.94 -3.14 21.94
C ALA A 42 37.67 -3.38 22.79
N ALA A 43 36.67 -4.06 22.24
CA ALA A 43 35.47 -4.46 22.95
C ALA A 43 35.79 -5.47 24.06
N GLY A 44 35.14 -5.32 25.21
CA GLY A 44 35.23 -6.29 26.28
C GLY A 44 34.50 -7.60 25.93
N GLU A 45 34.87 -8.69 26.60
CA GLU A 45 34.23 -10.00 26.40
C GLU A 45 32.71 -9.97 26.68
N ALA A 46 32.28 -9.14 27.64
CA ALA A 46 30.87 -8.92 27.93
C ALA A 46 30.11 -8.30 26.75
N ASP A 47 30.70 -7.29 26.09
CA ASP A 47 30.11 -6.63 24.93
C ASP A 47 30.06 -7.58 23.73
N LEU A 48 31.15 -8.32 23.46
CA LEU A 48 31.20 -9.32 22.39
C LEU A 48 30.18 -10.43 22.59
N SER A 49 29.96 -10.88 23.83
CA SER A 49 28.93 -11.87 24.18
C SER A 49 27.52 -11.34 23.88
N VAL A 50 27.22 -10.10 24.30
CA VAL A 50 25.93 -9.45 24.01
C VAL A 50 25.73 -9.29 22.51
N TRP A 51 26.73 -8.86 21.76
CA TRP A 51 26.62 -8.68 20.31
C TRP A 51 26.63 -9.99 19.54
N GLY A 52 27.09 -11.08 20.15
CA GLY A 52 27.00 -12.45 19.61
C GLY A 52 25.63 -13.09 19.80
N LEU A 53 24.75 -12.52 20.62
CA LEU A 53 23.40 -13.04 20.80
C LEU A 53 22.65 -13.06 19.46
N PRO A 54 21.87 -14.13 19.18
CA PRO A 54 20.92 -14.10 18.09
C PRO A 54 20.06 -12.85 18.29
N SER A 55 19.87 -12.10 17.19
CA SER A 55 19.17 -10.82 17.22
C SER A 55 17.94 -10.95 18.11
N PRO A 56 17.69 -10.01 19.05
CA PRO A 56 16.34 -9.83 19.54
C PRO A 56 15.56 -9.40 18.30
N GLY A 57 15.09 -10.39 17.52
CA GLY A 57 14.07 -10.16 16.53
C GLY A 57 12.96 -9.37 17.24
N PRO A 58 12.24 -8.50 16.52
CA PRO A 58 11.16 -7.75 17.14
C PRO A 58 10.35 -8.72 18.00
N ALA A 59 10.30 -8.45 19.31
CA ALA A 59 9.54 -9.23 20.31
C ALA A 59 8.25 -9.71 19.64
N PRO A 60 7.83 -10.99 19.81
CA PRO A 60 6.86 -11.68 18.95
C PRO A 60 5.84 -10.68 18.39
N SER A 61 6.09 -10.32 17.15
CA SER A 61 5.62 -9.07 16.56
C SER A 61 4.11 -9.08 16.57
N SER A 62 3.50 -7.96 16.97
CA SER A 62 2.10 -7.69 16.66
C SER A 62 1.84 -8.05 15.20
N THR A 63 0.97 -9.01 14.95
CA THR A 63 0.68 -9.54 13.62
C THR A 63 0.22 -8.39 12.73
N SER A 64 1.13 -7.89 11.89
CA SER A 64 0.86 -6.73 11.02
C SER A 64 0.50 -7.23 9.63
N HIS A 65 -0.72 -6.93 9.18
CA HIS A 65 -1.21 -7.32 7.87
C HIS A 65 -1.12 -6.15 6.89
N ARG A 66 -0.61 -6.38 5.67
CA ARG A 66 -0.44 -5.30 4.68
C ARG A 66 -1.51 -5.33 3.60
N TYR A 67 -2.27 -4.24 3.50
CA TYR A 67 -3.29 -4.05 2.46
C TYR A 67 -3.18 -2.68 1.80
N CYS A 68 -3.23 -2.66 0.46
CA CYS A 68 -3.21 -1.41 -0.33
C CYS A 68 -2.06 -0.46 0.08
N ALA A 69 -0.88 -1.02 0.36
CA ALA A 69 0.33 -0.33 0.82
C ALA A 69 0.22 0.35 2.21
N ARG A 70 -0.76 -0.06 3.03
CA ARG A 70 -0.86 0.29 4.45
C ARG A 70 -0.71 -0.96 5.32
N ASP A 71 0.01 -0.84 6.41
CA ASP A 71 0.14 -1.87 7.44
C ASP A 71 -0.99 -1.72 8.47
N PHE A 72 -1.55 -2.85 8.89
CA PHE A 72 -2.66 -2.95 9.85
C PHE A 72 -2.18 -3.76 11.06
N SER A 73 -2.08 -3.08 12.19
CA SER A 73 -1.82 -3.71 13.48
C SER A 73 -3.05 -4.47 13.99
N ALA A 74 -2.86 -5.30 15.02
CA ALA A 74 -3.96 -5.94 15.73
C ALA A 74 -5.00 -4.93 16.25
N ALA A 75 -4.56 -3.76 16.73
CA ALA A 75 -5.44 -2.70 17.17
C ALA A 75 -6.27 -2.10 16.01
N ASP A 76 -5.66 -1.94 14.83
CA ASP A 76 -6.39 -1.48 13.64
C ASP A 76 -7.46 -2.51 13.22
N LEU A 77 -7.17 -3.81 13.34
CA LEU A 77 -8.14 -4.86 13.03
C LEU A 77 -9.32 -4.85 14.02
N GLU A 78 -9.10 -4.55 15.29
CA GLU A 78 -10.20 -4.36 16.26
C GLU A 78 -11.09 -3.17 15.89
N VAL A 79 -10.51 -2.07 15.42
CA VAL A 79 -11.27 -0.94 14.86
C VAL A 79 -12.13 -1.41 13.69
N VAL A 80 -11.57 -2.17 12.75
CA VAL A 80 -12.31 -2.70 11.60
C VAL A 80 -13.46 -3.60 12.07
N ARG A 81 -13.21 -4.52 13.01
CA ARG A 81 -14.24 -5.44 13.54
C ARG A 81 -15.40 -4.68 14.17
N ARG A 82 -15.12 -3.69 15.02
CA ARG A 82 -16.14 -2.80 15.59
C ARG A 82 -16.95 -2.10 14.50
N LEU A 83 -16.30 -1.57 13.47
CA LEU A 83 -17.00 -0.91 12.36
C LEU A 83 -17.91 -1.88 11.61
N THR A 84 -17.50 -3.14 11.42
CA THR A 84 -18.34 -4.15 10.76
C THR A 84 -19.59 -4.52 11.55
N THR A 85 -19.55 -4.43 12.88
CA THR A 85 -20.73 -4.69 13.74
C THR A 85 -21.64 -3.48 13.88
N THR A 86 -21.08 -2.27 13.85
CA THR A 86 -21.84 -1.03 14.11
C THR A 86 -22.48 -0.45 12.84
N LEU A 87 -21.85 -0.61 11.68
CA LEU A 87 -22.28 0.06 10.45
C LEU A 87 -22.96 -0.91 9.47
N PRO A 88 -24.08 -0.51 8.86
CA PRO A 88 -24.95 -1.44 8.12
C PRO A 88 -24.43 -1.81 6.72
N HIS A 89 -23.55 -1.00 6.11
CA HIS A 89 -23.16 -1.15 4.71
C HIS A 89 -21.66 -1.01 4.50
N ARG A 90 -21.10 -1.79 3.54
CA ARG A 90 -19.67 -1.81 3.22
C ARG A 90 -19.09 -0.42 2.89
N SER A 91 -19.88 0.48 2.29
CA SER A 91 -19.47 1.88 2.03
C SER A 91 -19.31 2.69 3.31
N ALA A 92 -20.25 2.58 4.25
CA ALA A 92 -20.17 3.25 5.54
C ALA A 92 -18.97 2.75 6.35
N ILE A 93 -18.72 1.43 6.34
CA ILE A 93 -17.54 0.81 6.98
C ILE A 93 -16.25 1.39 6.40
N ALA A 94 -16.13 1.49 5.08
CA ALA A 94 -14.94 2.06 4.45
C ALA A 94 -14.72 3.55 4.77
N ALA A 95 -15.80 4.33 4.80
CA ALA A 95 -15.74 5.74 5.19
C ALA A 95 -15.33 5.91 6.66
N GLY A 96 -15.93 5.14 7.56
CA GLY A 96 -15.57 5.10 8.98
C GLY A 96 -14.12 4.67 9.21
N LEU A 97 -13.66 3.64 8.50
CA LEU A 97 -12.27 3.18 8.54
C LEU A 97 -11.29 4.30 8.12
N CYS A 98 -11.60 4.99 7.02
CA CYS A 98 -10.78 6.12 6.56
C CYS A 98 -10.79 7.28 7.56
N ALA A 99 -11.90 7.53 8.24
CA ALA A 99 -12.02 8.58 9.25
C ALA A 99 -11.21 8.24 10.51
N GLU A 100 -11.41 7.04 11.07
CA GLU A 100 -10.80 6.64 12.35
C GLU A 100 -9.29 6.38 12.23
N LEU A 101 -8.84 5.74 11.14
CA LEU A 101 -7.42 5.41 10.94
C LEU A 101 -6.64 6.51 10.21
N GLY A 102 -7.29 7.66 9.95
CA GLY A 102 -6.70 8.77 9.21
C GLY A 102 -6.26 8.38 7.80
N TRP A 103 -6.90 7.39 7.17
CA TRP A 103 -6.44 6.84 5.89
C TRP A 103 -6.83 7.74 4.71
N ARG A 104 -6.00 8.76 4.50
CA ARG A 104 -6.20 9.85 3.53
C ARG A 104 -5.09 9.90 2.48
N ARG A 105 -5.37 10.61 1.38
CA ARG A 105 -4.41 11.00 0.35
C ARG A 105 -3.69 12.30 0.76
N LEU A 106 -2.67 12.68 0.00
CA LEU A 106 -1.94 13.95 0.19
C LEU A 106 -2.86 15.18 0.03
N ASP A 107 -3.93 15.06 -0.75
CA ASP A 107 -4.96 16.09 -0.92
C ASP A 107 -5.99 16.13 0.24
N GLY A 108 -5.77 15.36 1.31
CA GLY A 108 -6.66 15.26 2.47
C GLY A 108 -7.93 14.43 2.23
N ARG A 109 -8.20 13.96 1.01
CA ARG A 109 -9.39 13.15 0.72
C ARG A 109 -9.24 11.72 1.26
N PRO A 110 -10.33 11.10 1.77
CA PRO A 110 -10.29 9.73 2.23
C PRO A 110 -9.96 8.75 1.09
N LYS A 111 -9.18 7.71 1.39
CA LYS A 111 -8.86 6.63 0.44
C LYS A 111 -9.94 5.55 0.41
N GLU A 112 -11.21 5.96 0.26
CA GLU A 112 -12.36 5.07 0.44
C GLU A 112 -12.35 3.87 -0.52
N MET A 113 -11.97 4.07 -1.78
CA MET A 113 -11.84 2.96 -2.74
C MET A 113 -10.76 1.95 -2.32
N SER A 114 -9.62 2.41 -1.79
CA SER A 114 -8.58 1.52 -1.27
C SER A 114 -9.03 0.82 0.01
N ALA A 115 -9.74 1.52 0.89
CA ALA A 115 -10.33 0.94 2.09
C ALA A 115 -11.32 -0.18 1.75
N ARG A 116 -12.20 0.03 0.77
CA ARG A 116 -13.13 -1.00 0.29
C ARG A 116 -12.38 -2.23 -0.24
N VAL A 117 -11.31 -2.05 -1.02
CA VAL A 117 -10.50 -3.17 -1.52
C VAL A 117 -9.79 -3.90 -0.37
N ALA A 118 -9.25 -3.17 0.61
CA ALA A 118 -8.61 -3.77 1.78
C ALA A 118 -9.61 -4.59 2.61
N LEU A 119 -10.81 -4.06 2.89
CA LEU A 119 -11.87 -4.78 3.59
C LEU A 119 -12.25 -6.09 2.90
N LEU A 120 -12.40 -6.07 1.57
CA LEU A 120 -12.69 -7.29 0.79
C LEU A 120 -11.56 -8.33 0.90
N ARG A 121 -10.30 -7.87 0.93
CA ARG A 121 -9.15 -8.76 1.13
C ARG A 121 -9.08 -9.31 2.55
N MET A 122 -9.33 -8.49 3.57
CA MET A 122 -9.41 -8.92 4.96
C MET A 122 -10.52 -9.96 5.19
N GLU A 123 -11.69 -9.79 4.54
CA GLU A 123 -12.77 -10.79 4.55
C GLU A 123 -12.33 -12.10 3.88
N ARG A 124 -11.65 -12.02 2.74
CA ARG A 124 -11.09 -13.19 2.04
C ARG A 124 -10.01 -13.91 2.85
N ASP A 125 -9.22 -13.16 3.62
CA ASP A 125 -8.18 -13.68 4.50
C ASP A 125 -8.75 -14.16 5.84
N GLY A 126 -10.08 -14.08 6.05
CA GLY A 126 -10.76 -14.57 7.24
C GLY A 126 -10.58 -13.72 8.50
N LEU A 127 -10.04 -12.49 8.38
CA LEU A 127 -9.74 -11.63 9.52
C LEU A 127 -10.99 -10.91 10.07
N ILE A 128 -11.96 -10.68 9.20
CA ILE A 128 -13.22 -9.95 9.45
C ILE A 128 -14.37 -10.59 8.68
N THR A 129 -15.61 -10.22 9.00
CA THR A 129 -16.81 -10.59 8.23
C THR A 129 -17.55 -9.31 7.85
N LEU A 130 -17.84 -9.11 6.56
CA LEU A 130 -18.54 -7.90 6.09
C LEU A 130 -20.04 -8.18 5.92
N PRO A 131 -20.89 -7.16 6.07
CA PRO A 131 -22.31 -7.29 5.74
C PRO A 131 -22.49 -7.66 4.25
N PRO A 132 -23.57 -8.37 3.89
CA PRO A 132 -23.82 -8.80 2.52
C PRO A 132 -23.88 -7.61 1.54
N PRO A 133 -23.42 -7.78 0.28
CA PRO A 133 -23.50 -6.73 -0.72
C PRO A 133 -24.96 -6.44 -1.09
N ARG A 134 -25.34 -5.16 -1.11
CA ARG A 134 -26.71 -4.71 -1.37
C ARG A 134 -27.10 -4.74 -2.85
N ASN A 135 -26.11 -4.61 -3.73
CA ASN A 135 -26.29 -4.65 -5.19
C ASN A 135 -25.35 -5.70 -5.78
N PRO A 136 -25.77 -6.42 -6.84
CA PRO A 136 -24.87 -7.27 -7.60
C PRO A 136 -23.73 -6.45 -8.22
N ASN A 137 -22.60 -7.11 -8.50
CA ASN A 137 -21.44 -6.47 -9.10
C ASN A 137 -21.76 -5.95 -10.51
N GLY A 138 -21.93 -4.63 -10.64
CA GLY A 138 -22.21 -3.98 -11.92
C GLY A 138 -21.06 -4.06 -12.94
N ASN A 139 -19.84 -4.44 -12.51
CA ASN A 139 -18.69 -4.54 -13.40
C ASN A 139 -18.79 -5.70 -14.41
N GLY A 140 -19.76 -6.61 -14.28
CA GLY A 140 -20.03 -7.65 -15.27
C GLY A 140 -20.59 -7.10 -16.59
N HIS A 141 -21.18 -5.90 -16.57
CA HIS A 141 -21.75 -5.24 -17.77
C HIS A 141 -20.76 -4.32 -18.50
N ILE A 142 -19.53 -4.17 -17.98
CA ILE A 142 -18.48 -3.49 -18.71
C ILE A 142 -18.08 -4.43 -19.84
N LEU A 143 -18.43 -4.06 -21.08
CA LEU A 143 -17.86 -4.68 -22.27
C LEU A 143 -16.34 -4.62 -22.11
N ARG A 144 -15.73 -5.75 -21.78
CA ARG A 144 -14.28 -5.87 -21.73
C ARG A 144 -13.79 -5.50 -23.12
N TYR A 145 -12.80 -4.62 -23.18
CA TYR A 145 -12.13 -4.22 -24.40
C TYR A 145 -11.80 -5.47 -25.22
N ALA A 146 -12.64 -5.74 -26.23
CA ALA A 146 -12.39 -6.76 -27.21
C ALA A 146 -11.64 -6.05 -28.32
N LYS A 147 -10.49 -6.58 -28.73
CA LYS A 147 -9.73 -6.02 -29.85
C LYS A 147 -10.71 -5.83 -31.01
N PRO A 148 -10.83 -4.61 -31.55
CA PRO A 148 -11.77 -4.34 -32.61
C PRO A 148 -11.40 -5.18 -33.82
N ASP A 149 -12.39 -5.77 -34.47
CA ASP A 149 -12.24 -6.13 -35.88
C ASP A 149 -12.42 -4.83 -36.68
N LEU A 150 -11.36 -4.00 -36.73
CA LEU A 150 -11.31 -2.77 -37.55
C LEU A 150 -11.28 -3.17 -39.03
N LYS A 151 -12.41 -3.62 -39.56
CA LYS A 151 -12.61 -3.72 -41.00
C LYS A 151 -12.87 -2.32 -41.54
N TRP A 152 -11.86 -1.75 -42.21
CA TRP A 152 -12.04 -0.55 -43.00
C TRP A 152 -13.00 -0.85 -44.16
N ILE A 153 -14.26 -0.45 -44.02
CA ILE A 153 -15.34 -0.75 -44.99
C ILE A 153 -15.34 0.24 -46.18
N LYS A 154 -14.59 1.35 -46.10
CA LYS A 154 -14.52 2.34 -47.17
C LYS A 154 -13.14 2.32 -47.84
N PRO A 155 -13.07 2.43 -49.18
CA PRO A 155 -11.81 2.60 -49.86
C PRO A 155 -11.14 3.86 -49.32
N ALA A 156 -9.85 3.75 -49.02
CA ALA A 156 -9.07 4.90 -48.60
C ALA A 156 -9.17 5.97 -49.70
N PRO A 157 -9.38 7.25 -49.33
CA PRO A 157 -9.40 8.31 -50.32
C PRO A 157 -8.04 8.37 -51.03
N PRO A 158 -8.02 8.69 -52.34
CA PRO A 158 -6.79 8.66 -53.14
C PRO A 158 -5.79 9.77 -52.74
N SER A 159 -6.23 10.78 -51.99
CA SER A 159 -5.38 11.88 -51.51
C SER A 159 -6.00 12.55 -50.28
N LEU A 160 -5.18 13.24 -49.50
CA LEU A 160 -5.63 14.00 -48.32
C LEU A 160 -6.69 15.08 -48.67
N PRO A 161 -6.57 15.84 -49.79
CA PRO A 161 -7.61 16.79 -50.19
C PRO A 161 -8.99 16.16 -50.45
N ALA A 162 -9.04 14.88 -50.83
CA ALA A 162 -10.29 14.15 -51.08
C ALA A 162 -11.08 13.81 -49.80
N LEU A 163 -10.48 14.00 -48.61
CA LEU A 163 -11.18 13.85 -47.32
C LEU A 163 -12.18 14.99 -47.07
N GLY A 164 -12.06 16.11 -47.78
CA GLY A 164 -12.87 17.29 -47.52
C GLY A 164 -12.56 17.94 -46.17
N ARG A 165 -13.50 18.76 -45.68
CA ARG A 165 -13.36 19.49 -44.41
C ARG A 165 -13.60 18.54 -43.23
N ILE A 166 -12.65 18.50 -42.30
CA ILE A 166 -12.81 17.80 -41.02
C ILE A 166 -13.52 18.74 -40.04
N GLU A 167 -14.59 18.25 -39.42
CA GLU A 167 -15.34 18.98 -38.41
C GLU A 167 -15.29 18.25 -37.07
N LEU A 168 -15.05 19.00 -35.99
CA LEU A 168 -15.10 18.48 -34.62
C LEU A 168 -16.52 18.69 -34.09
N VAL A 169 -17.22 17.59 -33.86
CA VAL A 169 -18.58 17.63 -33.30
C VAL A 169 -18.52 17.23 -31.83
N VAL A 170 -19.02 18.10 -30.95
CA VAL A 170 -19.15 17.80 -29.52
C VAL A 170 -20.28 16.79 -29.33
N VAL A 171 -20.00 15.74 -28.57
CA VAL A 171 -20.98 14.71 -28.22
C VAL A 171 -21.70 15.12 -26.94
N ASP A 172 -22.94 15.60 -27.07
CA ASP A 172 -23.76 16.11 -25.96
C ASP A 172 -24.93 15.18 -25.58
N THR A 173 -25.29 14.21 -26.44
CA THR A 173 -26.38 13.27 -26.17
C THR A 173 -25.88 11.90 -25.65
N PRO A 174 -26.66 11.22 -24.79
CA PRO A 174 -26.35 9.85 -24.35
C PRO A 174 -26.26 8.85 -25.51
N ALA A 175 -27.05 9.03 -26.56
CA ALA A 175 -27.04 8.17 -27.75
C ALA A 175 -25.74 8.34 -28.57
N ALA A 176 -25.32 9.59 -28.80
CA ALA A 176 -24.06 9.88 -29.49
C ALA A 176 -22.84 9.44 -28.64
N SER A 177 -22.91 9.56 -27.31
CA SER A 177 -21.88 9.06 -26.39
C SER A 177 -21.73 7.54 -26.47
N ARG A 178 -22.85 6.81 -26.55
CA ARG A 178 -22.84 5.35 -26.73
C ARG A 178 -22.24 4.94 -28.07
N ARG A 179 -22.61 5.64 -29.16
CA ARG A 179 -22.06 5.40 -30.50
C ARG A 179 -20.55 5.66 -30.54
N TRP A 180 -20.09 6.77 -29.98
CA TRP A 180 -18.67 7.11 -29.88
C TRP A 180 -17.89 6.03 -29.12
N ARG A 181 -18.35 5.66 -27.91
CA ARG A 181 -17.71 4.59 -27.12
C ARG A 181 -17.64 3.28 -27.90
N GLY A 182 -18.65 2.93 -28.69
CA GLY A 182 -18.63 1.74 -29.54
C GLY A 182 -17.58 1.77 -30.65
N LEU A 183 -17.17 2.96 -31.13
CA LEU A 183 -16.17 3.14 -32.19
C LEU A 183 -14.73 3.28 -31.67
N ILE A 184 -14.55 3.82 -30.45
CA ILE A 184 -13.22 4.04 -29.84
C ILE A 184 -12.81 2.95 -28.84
N ALA A 185 -13.77 2.22 -28.25
CA ALA A 185 -13.51 1.12 -27.31
C ALA A 185 -13.44 -0.24 -28.00
N SER A 186 -13.65 -0.24 -29.32
CA SER A 186 -13.15 -1.25 -30.22
C SER A 186 -11.76 -0.73 -30.62
#